data_AF-A0A9E0YWT3-F1
#
_entry.id   AF-A0A9E0YWT3-F1
#
_cell.length_a   1.000
_cell.length_b   1.000
_cell.length_c   1.000
_cell.angle_alpha   90.00
_cell.angle_beta   90.00
_cell.angle_gamma   90.00
#
_symmetry.space_group_name_H-M   'P 1'
#
loop_
_entity.id
_entity.type
_entity.pdbx_description
1 polymer ?
#
loop_
_entity_poly.entity_id
_entity_poly.type
_entity_poly.pdbx_seq_one_letter_code
_entity_poly.pdbx_strand_id
1 'polypeptide(L)'
;MKVAIISSASFQKINFAKLIPQNTTKVISSVPEHLNQSIVQYADVNRIRFVTKNLAECENKWQAIEQFCEQCDHIIALWDGQPDIVKEVIDYAVGHHKSISFFELDSLLYTEKLDNLGRVMLPSTIRQKLGNPDEFSLELEGTRMILHPLDKKCVFCSQVEQLNHMIIHHKSVCICESCLHAISQISQK
;
A
#
# COMPACT_ATOMS: atom_id res chain seq x y z
N MET A 1 11.50 -6.88 -25.27
CA MET A 1 11.39 -7.64 -24.00
C MET A 1 9.92 -7.75 -23.61
N LYS A 2 9.46 -8.92 -23.17
CA LYS A 2 8.12 -9.15 -22.63
C LYS A 2 8.16 -8.88 -21.12
N VAL A 3 7.31 -7.99 -20.64
CA VAL A 3 7.25 -7.61 -19.22
C VAL A 3 5.92 -8.05 -18.64
N ALA A 4 5.95 -8.73 -17.50
CA ALA A 4 4.77 -9.00 -16.71
C ALA A 4 4.68 -7.99 -15.56
N ILE A 5 3.50 -7.43 -15.31
CA ILE A 5 3.28 -6.44 -14.24
C ILE A 5 2.16 -6.95 -13.35
N ILE A 6 2.41 -7.03 -12.05
CA ILE A 6 1.42 -7.43 -11.04
C ILE A 6 1.47 -6.47 -9.85
N SER A 7 0.32 -6.19 -9.24
CA SER A 7 0.26 -5.29 -8.08
C SER A 7 -0.82 -5.65 -7.08
N SER A 8 -0.56 -5.41 -5.80
CA SER A 8 -1.59 -5.46 -4.77
C SER A 8 -2.66 -4.39 -5.03
N ALA A 9 -3.90 -4.64 -4.58
CA ALA A 9 -5.04 -3.75 -4.83
C ALA A 9 -4.92 -2.36 -4.20
N SER A 10 -4.11 -2.27 -3.16
CA SER A 10 -3.91 -1.06 -2.36
C SER A 10 -3.07 0.01 -3.06
N PHE A 11 -2.37 -0.31 -4.14
CA PHE A 11 -1.60 0.67 -4.90
C PHE A 11 -2.53 1.67 -5.59
N GLN A 12 -2.22 2.96 -5.45
CA GLN A 12 -2.96 4.06 -6.06
C GLN A 12 -1.99 4.89 -6.89
N LYS A 13 -2.40 5.30 -8.10
CA LYS A 13 -1.69 6.24 -8.98
C LYS A 13 -0.19 5.95 -9.14
N ILE A 14 0.13 4.94 -9.95
CA ILE A 14 1.51 4.57 -10.27
C ILE A 14 1.91 5.10 -11.65
N ASN A 15 3.08 5.74 -11.73
CA ASN A 15 3.65 6.15 -13.01
C ASN A 15 4.44 4.99 -13.63
N PHE A 16 3.73 4.06 -14.28
CA PHE A 16 4.35 2.89 -14.92
C PHE A 16 5.33 3.24 -16.04
N ALA A 17 5.23 4.44 -16.64
CA ALA A 17 6.19 4.89 -17.64
C ALA A 17 7.64 4.97 -17.10
N LYS A 18 7.80 5.15 -15.78
CA LYS A 18 9.11 5.12 -15.11
C LYS A 18 9.58 3.71 -14.76
N LEU A 19 8.66 2.74 -14.70
CA LEU A 19 8.94 1.37 -14.27
C LEU A 19 9.19 0.45 -15.46
N ILE A 20 8.47 0.65 -16.56
CA ILE A 20 8.53 -0.21 -17.75
C ILE A 20 9.81 0.08 -18.54
N PRO A 21 10.70 -0.90 -18.75
CA PRO A 21 11.92 -0.73 -19.53
C PRO A 21 11.64 -0.26 -20.97
N GLN A 22 12.48 0.62 -21.52
CA GLN A 22 12.26 1.24 -22.84
C GLN A 22 12.24 0.23 -24.00
N ASN A 23 12.94 -0.90 -23.89
CA ASN A 23 12.97 -1.96 -24.91
C ASN A 23 11.81 -2.98 -24.78
N THR A 24 10.75 -2.63 -24.04
CA THR A 24 9.58 -3.47 -23.84
C THR A 24 8.77 -3.55 -25.15
N THR A 25 8.42 -4.77 -25.56
CA THR A 25 7.64 -5.04 -26.78
C THR A 25 6.27 -5.64 -26.47
N LYS A 26 6.10 -6.19 -25.27
CA LYS A 26 4.82 -6.72 -24.77
C LYS A 26 4.70 -6.49 -23.27
N VAL A 27 3.52 -6.11 -22.80
CA VAL A 27 3.15 -6.07 -21.39
C VAL A 27 2.03 -7.08 -21.13
N ILE A 28 2.19 -7.89 -20.08
CA ILE A 28 1.17 -8.79 -19.53
C ILE A 28 0.80 -8.23 -18.16
N SER A 29 -0.40 -7.67 -18.03
CA SER A 29 -0.84 -6.96 -16.83
C SER A 29 -1.79 -7.82 -16.00
N SER A 30 -1.46 -8.03 -14.73
CA SER A 30 -2.32 -8.56 -13.68
C SER A 30 -2.47 -7.55 -12.54
N VAL A 31 -2.63 -6.27 -12.89
CA VAL A 31 -2.91 -5.20 -11.92
C VAL A 31 -4.42 -4.94 -11.82
N PRO A 32 -4.91 -4.37 -10.70
CA PRO A 32 -6.27 -3.88 -10.56
C PRO A 32 -6.70 -2.95 -11.70
N GLU A 33 -7.99 -2.97 -12.04
CA GLU A 33 -8.54 -2.22 -13.18
C GLU A 33 -8.22 -0.72 -13.14
N HIS A 34 -8.27 -0.09 -11.95
CA HIS A 34 -7.97 1.33 -11.78
C HIS A 34 -6.52 1.72 -12.12
N LEU A 35 -5.59 0.76 -12.12
CA LEU A 35 -4.18 1.00 -12.50
C LEU A 35 -3.92 0.73 -13.99
N ASN A 36 -4.72 -0.10 -14.64
CA ASN A 36 -4.51 -0.51 -16.04
C ASN A 36 -4.50 0.67 -17.01
N GLN A 37 -5.34 1.69 -16.79
CA GLN A 37 -5.47 2.83 -17.71
C GLN A 37 -4.11 3.49 -18.02
N SER A 38 -3.28 3.67 -16.99
CA SER A 38 -1.96 4.29 -17.15
C SER A 38 -0.96 3.40 -17.92
N ILE A 39 -1.07 2.08 -17.77
CA ILE A 39 -0.24 1.11 -18.49
C ILE A 39 -0.66 1.05 -19.96
N VAL A 40 -1.97 1.01 -20.22
CA VAL A 40 -2.55 1.01 -21.57
C VAL A 40 -2.11 2.25 -22.33
N GLN A 41 -2.28 3.43 -21.73
CA GLN A 41 -1.86 4.69 -22.34
C GLN A 41 -0.37 4.70 -22.69
N TYR A 42 0.49 4.22 -21.78
CA TYR A 42 1.92 4.10 -22.05
C TYR A 42 2.22 3.10 -23.18
N ALA A 43 1.53 1.96 -23.19
CA ALA A 43 1.69 0.94 -24.21
C ALA A 43 1.29 1.45 -25.60
N ASP A 44 0.17 2.18 -25.70
CA ASP A 44 -0.31 2.75 -26.95
C ASP A 44 0.68 3.75 -27.54
N VAL A 45 1.17 4.70 -26.73
CA VAL A 45 2.15 5.72 -27.14
C VAL A 45 3.44 5.07 -27.66
N ASN A 46 3.87 3.97 -27.03
CA ASN A 46 5.13 3.30 -27.36
C ASN A 46 4.95 2.08 -28.29
N ARG A 47 3.75 1.85 -28.83
CA ARG A 47 3.41 0.70 -29.71
C ARG A 47 3.77 -0.65 -29.09
N ILE A 48 3.56 -0.79 -27.79
CA ILE A 48 3.79 -2.02 -27.02
C ILE A 48 2.52 -2.87 -27.07
N ARG A 49 2.65 -4.17 -27.32
CA ARG A 49 1.50 -5.09 -27.24
C ARG A 49 1.06 -5.24 -25.78
N PHE A 50 -0.16 -4.80 -25.46
CA PHE A 50 -0.73 -4.93 -24.11
C PHE A 50 -1.70 -6.13 -24.02
N VAL A 51 -1.65 -6.85 -22.91
CA VAL A 51 -2.57 -7.97 -22.60
C VAL A 51 -2.90 -7.92 -21.11
N THR A 52 -4.18 -8.09 -20.75
CA THR A 52 -4.61 -8.25 -19.36
C THR A 52 -4.80 -9.73 -19.02
N LYS A 53 -4.40 -10.14 -17.82
CA LYS A 53 -4.65 -11.48 -17.26
C LYS A 53 -5.05 -11.32 -15.79
N ASN A 54 -6.28 -11.68 -15.44
CA ASN A 54 -6.71 -11.66 -14.04
C ASN A 54 -6.32 -12.99 -13.37
N LEU A 55 -5.24 -12.96 -12.59
CA LEU A 55 -4.77 -14.16 -11.91
C LEU A 55 -5.65 -14.58 -10.73
N ALA A 56 -6.43 -13.65 -10.15
CA ALA A 56 -7.33 -13.97 -9.04
C ALA A 56 -8.59 -14.74 -9.48
N GLU A 57 -8.95 -14.67 -10.76
CA GLU A 57 -10.13 -15.36 -11.33
C GLU A 57 -9.80 -16.70 -12.00
N CYS A 58 -8.53 -17.12 -12.00
CA CYS A 58 -8.12 -18.38 -12.62
C CYS A 58 -8.48 -19.57 -11.71
N GLU A 59 -9.16 -20.59 -12.26
CA GLU A 59 -9.54 -21.81 -11.53
C GLU A 59 -8.32 -22.52 -10.90
N ASN A 60 -7.23 -22.63 -11.68
CA ASN A 60 -5.96 -23.16 -11.19
C ASN A 60 -4.95 -22.03 -11.02
N LYS A 61 -4.88 -21.50 -9.80
CA LYS A 61 -4.00 -20.40 -9.41
C LYS A 61 -2.52 -20.68 -9.70
N TRP A 62 -2.04 -21.87 -9.35
CA TRP A 62 -0.63 -22.27 -9.55
C TRP A 62 -0.24 -22.26 -11.02
N GLN A 63 -1.06 -22.90 -11.87
CA GLN A 63 -0.85 -22.92 -13.31
C GLN A 63 -0.91 -21.51 -13.90
N ALA A 64 -1.80 -20.66 -13.39
CA ALA A 64 -1.92 -19.28 -13.86
C ALA A 64 -0.67 -18.44 -13.55
N ILE A 65 -0.10 -18.59 -12.34
CA ILE A 65 1.14 -17.96 -11.89
C ILE A 65 2.33 -18.45 -12.70
N GLU A 66 2.48 -19.76 -12.87
CA GLU A 66 3.53 -20.35 -13.71
C GLU A 66 3.48 -19.77 -15.12
N GLN A 67 2.33 -19.86 -15.79
CA GLN A 67 2.17 -19.29 -17.13
C GLN A 67 2.43 -17.78 -17.17
N PHE A 68 2.08 -17.04 -16.13
CA PHE A 68 2.31 -15.59 -16.08
C PHE A 68 3.81 -15.28 -16.01
N CYS A 69 4.55 -16.01 -15.18
CA CYS A 69 5.99 -15.84 -15.02
C CYS A 69 6.78 -16.37 -16.24
N GLU A 70 6.39 -17.51 -16.81
CA GLU A 70 7.08 -18.14 -17.94
C GLU A 70 6.87 -17.41 -19.28
N GLN A 71 5.81 -16.61 -19.42
CA GLN A 71 5.53 -15.87 -20.66
C GLN A 71 6.22 -14.51 -20.77
N CYS A 72 7.03 -14.14 -19.79
CA CYS A 72 7.72 -12.86 -19.73
C CYS A 72 9.23 -13.05 -19.53
N ASP A 73 10.00 -12.04 -19.94
CA ASP A 73 11.44 -11.99 -19.74
C ASP A 73 11.78 -11.27 -18.42
N HIS A 74 10.89 -10.40 -17.93
CA HIS A 74 11.05 -9.64 -16.69
C HIS A 74 9.70 -9.41 -15.99
N ILE A 75 9.70 -9.48 -14.66
CA ILE A 75 8.52 -9.27 -13.82
C ILE A 75 8.69 -7.95 -13.04
N ILE A 76 7.65 -7.12 -13.04
CA ILE A 76 7.53 -5.95 -12.18
C ILE A 76 6.44 -6.27 -11.16
N ALA A 77 6.81 -6.41 -9.89
CA ALA A 77 5.89 -6.70 -8.80
C ALA A 77 5.76 -5.49 -7.86
N LEU A 78 4.52 -5.07 -7.60
CA LEU A 78 4.20 -3.99 -6.68
C LEU A 78 3.48 -4.62 -5.47
N TRP A 79 4.17 -4.78 -4.35
CA TRP A 79 3.68 -5.53 -3.19
C TRP A 79 3.51 -4.64 -1.96
N ASP A 80 2.38 -4.78 -1.27
CA ASP A 80 2.06 -4.00 -0.08
C ASP A 80 2.41 -4.70 1.25
N GLY A 81 3.05 -5.87 1.17
CA GLY A 81 3.45 -6.67 2.33
C GLY A 81 2.40 -7.69 2.78
N GLN A 82 1.19 -7.69 2.20
CA GLN A 82 0.14 -8.65 2.57
C GLN A 82 0.35 -10.01 1.87
N PRO A 83 0.02 -11.13 2.52
CA PRO A 83 0.01 -12.44 1.85
C PRO A 83 -1.11 -12.49 0.82
N ASP A 84 -0.78 -12.20 -0.43
CA ASP A 84 -1.69 -12.16 -1.57
C ASP A 84 -1.07 -12.84 -2.81
N ILE A 85 -1.77 -12.76 -3.94
CA ILE A 85 -1.29 -13.34 -5.20
C ILE A 85 0.02 -12.71 -5.71
N VAL A 86 0.31 -11.46 -5.31
CA VAL A 86 1.56 -10.79 -5.66
C VAL A 86 2.71 -11.46 -4.93
N LYS A 87 2.53 -11.75 -3.64
CA LYS A 87 3.53 -12.50 -2.86
C LYS A 87 3.82 -13.88 -3.46
N GLU A 88 2.79 -14.60 -3.90
CA GLU A 88 2.98 -15.91 -4.55
C GLU A 88 3.74 -15.81 -5.88
N VAL A 89 3.47 -14.78 -6.68
CA VAL A 89 4.25 -14.51 -7.91
C VAL A 89 5.71 -14.17 -7.60
N ILE A 90 5.95 -13.36 -6.57
CA ILE A 90 7.32 -13.03 -6.11
C ILE A 90 8.04 -14.31 -5.69
N ASP A 91 7.41 -15.15 -4.86
CA ASP A 91 8.00 -16.39 -4.37
C ASP A 91 8.33 -17.35 -5.51
N TYR A 92 7.40 -17.50 -6.46
CA TYR A 92 7.64 -18.29 -7.66
C TYR A 92 8.83 -17.76 -8.45
N ALA A 93 8.86 -16.45 -8.74
CA ALA A 93 9.90 -15.82 -9.52
C ALA A 93 11.29 -15.98 -8.87
N VAL A 94 11.38 -15.75 -7.56
CA VAL A 94 12.63 -15.92 -6.79
C VAL A 94 13.07 -17.38 -6.78
N GLY A 95 12.15 -18.31 -6.50
CA GLY A 95 12.44 -19.75 -6.45
C GLY A 95 12.91 -20.34 -7.79
N HIS A 96 12.53 -19.71 -8.90
CA HIS A 96 12.89 -20.13 -10.26
C HIS A 96 13.92 -19.21 -10.93
N HIS A 97 14.59 -18.35 -10.17
CA HIS A 97 15.62 -17.42 -10.66
C HIS A 97 15.17 -16.54 -11.84
N LYS A 98 13.90 -16.12 -11.84
CA LYS A 98 13.36 -15.21 -12.84
C LYS A 98 13.88 -13.79 -12.62
N SER A 99 13.98 -13.03 -13.70
CA SER A 99 14.30 -11.60 -13.63
C SER A 99 13.10 -10.84 -13.06
N ILE A 100 13.26 -10.24 -11.88
CA ILE A 100 12.19 -9.52 -11.18
C ILE A 100 12.70 -8.21 -10.58
N SER A 101 11.92 -7.15 -10.74
CA SER A 101 11.99 -5.93 -9.94
C SER A 101 10.75 -5.88 -9.06
N PHE A 102 10.93 -5.84 -7.74
CA PHE A 102 9.81 -5.66 -6.84
C PHE A 102 9.92 -4.34 -6.08
N PHE A 103 8.77 -3.69 -5.87
CA PHE A 103 8.67 -2.44 -5.15
C PHE A 103 7.73 -2.68 -3.97
N GLU A 104 8.28 -2.51 -2.78
CA GLU A 104 7.51 -2.50 -1.56
C GLU A 104 6.96 -1.10 -1.30
N LEU A 105 5.81 -1.01 -0.63
CA LEU A 105 5.15 0.26 -0.34
C LEU A 105 6.03 1.29 0.39
N ASP A 106 7.11 0.86 1.07
CA ASP A 106 8.08 1.77 1.71
C ASP A 106 8.78 2.73 0.74
N SER A 107 8.83 2.41 -0.55
CA SER A 107 9.67 3.13 -1.53
C SER A 107 8.87 3.83 -2.63
N LEU A 108 7.56 4.01 -2.47
CA LEU A 108 6.72 4.62 -3.51
C LEU A 108 6.55 6.12 -3.31
N LEU A 109 6.82 6.88 -4.37
CA LEU A 109 6.48 8.29 -4.44
C LEU A 109 5.00 8.45 -4.83
N TYR A 110 4.15 8.80 -3.87
CA TYR A 110 2.77 9.18 -4.14
C TYR A 110 2.69 10.66 -4.53
N THR A 111 1.87 10.98 -5.55
CA THR A 111 1.64 12.37 -5.96
C THR A 111 0.15 12.66 -5.91
N GLU A 112 -0.22 13.66 -5.11
CA GLU A 112 -1.57 14.22 -5.09
C GLU A 112 -1.56 15.70 -5.45
N LYS A 113 -2.69 16.12 -6.01
CA LYS A 113 -2.97 17.54 -6.12
C LYS A 113 -3.45 18.04 -4.76
N LEU A 114 -2.97 19.22 -4.38
CA LEU A 114 -3.59 19.99 -3.32
C LEU A 114 -4.99 20.41 -3.76
N ASP A 115 -5.92 20.39 -2.82
CA ASP A 115 -7.21 21.03 -3.06
C ASP A 115 -7.13 22.56 -2.91
N ASN A 116 -8.26 23.24 -3.11
CA ASN A 116 -8.33 24.70 -3.05
C ASN A 116 -8.03 25.28 -1.65
N LEU A 117 -8.01 24.46 -0.60
CA LEU A 117 -7.68 24.86 0.77
C LEU A 117 -6.25 24.45 1.16
N GLY A 118 -5.47 23.87 0.24
CA GLY A 118 -4.12 23.39 0.52
C GLY A 118 -4.07 22.07 1.30
N ARG A 119 -5.14 21.27 1.28
CA ARG A 119 -5.15 19.93 1.90
C ARG A 119 -4.63 18.89 0.92
N VAL A 120 -3.91 17.89 1.44
CA VAL A 120 -3.50 16.70 0.70
C VAL A 120 -4.20 15.47 1.28
N MET A 121 -4.69 14.59 0.41
CA MET A 121 -5.29 13.33 0.83
C MET A 121 -4.18 12.30 1.04
N LEU A 122 -4.11 11.72 2.23
CA LEU A 122 -3.23 10.58 2.51
C LEU A 122 -3.92 9.27 2.08
N PRO A 123 -3.34 8.48 1.16
CA PRO A 123 -3.89 7.19 0.74
C PRO A 123 -4.21 6.28 1.90
N SER A 124 -5.28 5.49 1.77
CA SER A 124 -5.65 4.45 2.73
C SER A 124 -4.48 3.49 3.02
N THR A 125 -3.66 3.20 2.02
CA THR A 125 -2.55 2.26 2.13
C THR A 125 -1.42 2.79 3.01
N ILE A 126 -1.09 4.09 2.88
CA ILE A 126 -0.13 4.74 3.77
C ILE A 126 -0.71 4.79 5.20
N ARG A 127 -2.00 5.12 5.34
CA ARG A 127 -2.67 5.11 6.65
C ARG A 127 -2.62 3.74 7.31
N GLN A 128 -2.95 2.67 6.59
CA GLN A 128 -2.92 1.30 7.12
C GLN A 128 -1.52 0.90 7.57
N LYS A 129 -0.49 1.25 6.80
CA LYS A 129 0.91 0.99 7.16
C LYS A 129 1.34 1.71 8.44
N LEU A 130 0.82 2.91 8.66
CA LEU A 130 1.06 3.70 9.88
C LEU A 130 0.14 3.33 11.05
N GLY A 131 -0.69 2.29 10.93
CA GLY A 131 -1.62 1.86 11.99
C GLY A 131 -2.93 2.64 12.05
N ASN A 132 -3.33 3.29 10.94
CA ASN A 132 -4.52 4.14 10.82
C ASN A 132 -4.62 5.22 11.93
N PRO A 133 -3.61 6.09 12.05
CA PRO A 133 -3.65 7.18 13.03
C PRO A 133 -4.78 8.17 12.68
N ASP A 134 -5.46 8.64 13.71
CA ASP A 134 -6.53 9.63 13.59
C ASP A 134 -5.98 11.06 13.42
N GLU A 135 -4.77 11.32 13.94
CA GLU A 135 -4.12 12.62 13.94
C GLU A 135 -2.62 12.53 13.60
N PHE A 136 -2.08 13.61 13.06
CA PHE A 136 -0.66 13.76 12.74
C PHE A 136 -0.15 15.11 13.23
N SER A 137 1.09 15.16 13.71
CA SER A 137 1.83 16.41 13.85
C SER A 137 2.62 16.70 12.56
N LEU A 138 2.76 17.98 12.22
CA LEU A 138 3.47 18.44 11.04
C LEU A 138 4.75 19.19 11.46
N GLU A 139 5.89 18.73 10.95
CA GLU A 139 7.19 19.34 11.11
C GLU A 139 7.69 19.91 9.77
N LEU A 140 8.33 21.08 9.81
CA LEU A 140 8.95 21.70 8.64
C LEU A 140 10.47 21.54 8.70
N GLU A 141 11.04 20.87 7.70
CA GLU A 141 12.49 20.69 7.56
C GLU A 141 12.95 21.25 6.21
N GLY A 142 13.39 22.52 6.20
CA GLY A 142 13.74 23.24 4.98
C GLY A 142 12.54 23.41 4.05
N THR A 143 12.55 22.72 2.91
CA THR A 143 11.44 22.70 1.94
C THR A 143 10.60 21.42 2.02
N ARG A 144 10.81 20.59 3.04
CA ARG A 144 10.09 19.33 3.25
C ARG A 144 9.11 19.47 4.41
N MET A 145 7.94 18.84 4.27
CA MET A 145 7.01 18.63 5.37
C MET A 145 7.10 17.17 5.81
N ILE A 146 7.26 16.94 7.11
CA ILE A 146 7.29 15.61 7.71
C ILE A 146 6.04 15.47 8.59
N LEU A 147 5.29 14.39 8.38
CA LEU A 147 4.11 14.07 9.19
C LEU A 147 4.46 12.95 10.17
N HIS A 148 4.25 13.17 11.46
CA HIS A 148 4.43 12.15 12.50
C HIS A 148 3.05 11.71 13.02
N PRO A 149 2.73 10.41 13.01
CA PRO A 149 1.53 9.89 13.67
C PRO A 149 1.49 10.36 15.11
N LEU A 150 0.36 10.90 15.56
CA LEU A 150 0.17 11.20 16.97
C LEU A 150 -0.32 9.93 17.65
N ASP A 151 0.51 9.40 18.55
CA ASP A 151 0.09 8.31 19.42
C ASP A 151 -1.16 8.71 20.20
N LYS A 152 -2.11 7.77 20.30
CA LYS A 152 -3.23 7.94 21.22
C LYS A 152 -2.66 8.10 22.63
N LYS A 153 -3.25 8.99 23.41
CA LYS A 153 -2.81 9.30 24.78
C LYS A 153 -3.94 9.04 25.76
N CYS A 154 -3.59 8.70 26.99
CA CYS A 154 -4.56 8.63 28.07
C CYS A 154 -5.23 10.00 28.24
N VAL A 155 -6.56 10.04 28.20
CA VAL A 155 -7.34 11.27 28.35
C VAL A 155 -7.11 12.00 29.68
N PHE A 156 -6.60 11.30 30.71
CA PHE A 156 -6.36 11.86 32.04
C PHE A 156 -4.91 12.31 32.25
N CYS A 157 -3.92 11.45 31.95
CA CYS A 157 -2.52 11.72 32.28
C CYS A 157 -1.62 11.92 31.06
N SER A 158 -2.15 11.82 29.84
CA SER A 158 -1.42 11.93 28.58
C SER A 158 -0.32 10.88 28.33
N GLN A 159 -0.19 9.84 29.15
CA GLN A 159 0.72 8.72 28.89
C GLN A 159 0.27 7.93 27.66
N VAL A 160 1.24 7.35 26.94
CA VAL A 160 1.01 6.56 25.71
C VAL A 160 1.08 5.05 25.95
N GLU A 161 1.55 4.61 27.13
CA GLU A 161 1.71 3.21 27.47
C GLU A 161 0.44 2.60 28.11
N GLN A 162 0.23 1.30 27.90
CA GLN A 162 -0.84 0.51 28.54
C GLN A 162 -2.25 1.11 28.39
N LEU A 163 -2.56 1.60 27.19
CA LEU A 163 -3.84 2.22 26.89
C LEU A 163 -4.94 1.19 26.69
N ASN A 164 -6.00 1.31 27.50
CA ASN A 164 -7.26 0.62 27.35
C ASN A 164 -8.27 1.52 26.61
N HIS A 165 -9.08 0.92 25.74
CA HIS A 165 -10.15 1.63 25.05
C HIS A 165 -11.45 1.52 25.84
N MET A 166 -12.11 2.64 26.08
CA MET A 166 -13.41 2.70 26.76
C MET A 166 -14.39 3.54 25.96
N ILE A 167 -15.67 3.18 25.97
CA ILE A 167 -16.73 3.96 25.31
C ILE A 167 -17.45 4.79 26.37
N ILE A 168 -17.36 6.13 26.26
CA ILE A 168 -18.07 7.08 27.11
C ILE A 168 -18.98 7.91 26.21
N HIS A 169 -20.30 7.90 26.45
CA HIS A 169 -21.28 8.64 25.64
C HIS A 169 -21.10 8.48 24.12
N HIS A 170 -20.92 7.24 23.65
CA HIS A 170 -20.68 6.89 22.24
C HIS A 170 -19.35 7.40 21.64
N LYS A 171 -18.41 7.91 22.46
CA LYS A 171 -17.04 8.24 22.04
C LYS A 171 -16.05 7.21 22.57
N SER A 172 -15.18 6.71 21.71
CA SER A 172 -14.03 5.91 22.14
C SER A 172 -12.97 6.83 22.73
N VAL A 173 -12.51 6.54 23.94
CA VAL A 173 -11.42 7.23 24.63
C VAL A 173 -10.35 6.22 25.04
N CYS A 174 -9.10 6.67 25.07
CA CYS A 174 -7.98 5.88 25.58
C CYS A 174 -7.71 6.26 27.04
N ILE A 175 -7.61 5.27 27.91
CA ILE A 175 -7.31 5.43 29.35
C ILE A 175 -6.21 4.44 29.71
N CYS A 176 -5.09 4.90 30.28
CA CYS A 176 -4.05 3.99 30.72
C CYS A 176 -4.49 3.17 31.95
N GLU A 177 -3.86 2.03 32.18
CA GLU A 177 -4.19 1.12 33.28
C GLU A 177 -4.15 1.82 34.65
N SER A 178 -3.18 2.72 34.89
CA SER A 178 -3.07 3.46 36.15
C SER A 178 -4.26 4.38 36.41
N CYS A 179 -4.71 5.12 35.39
CA CYS A 179 -5.90 5.97 35.50
C CYS A 179 -7.18 5.13 35.61
N LEU A 180 -7.28 4.01 34.90
CA LEU A 180 -8.43 3.12 34.99
C LEU A 180 -8.57 2.53 36.40
N HIS A 181 -7.45 2.12 37.01
CA HIS A 181 -7.41 1.62 38.38
C HIS A 181 -7.79 2.70 39.40
N ALA A 182 -7.31 3.93 39.22
CA ALA A 182 -7.71 5.05 40.08
C ALA A 182 -9.22 5.32 40.02
N ILE A 183 -9.82 5.24 38.82
CA ILE A 183 -11.27 5.42 38.64
C ILE A 183 -12.07 4.30 39.31
N SER A 184 -11.64 3.04 39.19
CA SER A 184 -12.36 1.91 39.78
C SER A 184 -12.40 1.97 41.31
N GLN A 185 -11.37 2.56 41.95
CA GLN A 185 -11.35 2.80 43.39
C GLN A 185 -12.32 3.91 43.83
N ILE A 186 -12.66 4.87 42.96
CA ILE A 186 -13.64 5.93 43.27
C ILE A 186 -15.05 5.35 43.32
N SER A 187 -15.37 4.36 42.48
CA SER A 187 -16.71 3.76 42.40
C SER A 187 -17.07 2.83 43.57
N GLN A 188 -16.13 2.55 44.49
CA GLN A 188 -16.32 1.64 45.63
C GLN A 188 -16.57 2.35 46.97
N LYS A 189 -16.81 3.67 46.95
CA LYS A 189 -17.26 4.48 48.09
C LYS A 189 -18.65 5.04 47.83
#